data_AF-A0A6V8LMM7-F1
#
_entry.id   AF-A0A6V8LMM7-F1
#
_cell.length_a   1.000
_cell.length_b   1.000
_cell.length_c   1.000
_cell.angle_alpha   90.00
_cell.angle_beta   90.00
_cell.angle_gamma   90.00
#
_symmetry.space_group_name_H-M   'P 1'
#
loop_
_entity.id
_entity.type
_entity.pdbx_description
1 polymer ?
#
loop_
_entity_poly.entity_id
_entity_poly.type
_entity_poly.pdbx_seq_one_letter_code
_entity_poly.pdbx_strand_id
1 'polypeptide(L)'
;MRVETASVVRGPWEVRVHRVTAPQGCAVRDGGYALAGDHPPDVHTGPRWARAVRPDGLASVAVGLHGFHAAGAARAVDANAYGVCSATPYLTAPDHPGGTAFYVSLVALTGDRVDPAALGASVAVAVDGDRVTLTFPDGERVEVTLGAEPAYARYPADGTPVRWPAG
;
A
#
# COMPACT_ATOMS: atom_id res chain seq x y z
N MET A 1 8.33 16.97 10.14
CA MET A 1 7.54 15.79 9.72
C MET A 1 8.50 14.61 9.63
N ARG A 2 8.10 13.44 10.13
CA ARG A 2 8.86 12.19 10.01
C ARG A 2 7.94 11.13 9.43
N VAL A 3 8.48 10.31 8.53
CA VAL A 3 7.80 9.14 7.99
C VAL A 3 8.72 7.94 8.15
N GLU A 4 8.22 6.88 8.74
CA GLU A 4 8.88 5.59 8.83
C GLU A 4 8.03 4.59 8.06
N THR A 5 8.65 3.73 7.26
CA THR A 5 7.92 2.76 6.43
C THR A 5 8.52 1.38 6.59
N ALA A 6 7.67 0.39 6.77
CA ALA A 6 8.00 -1.01 6.58
C ALA A 6 7.20 -1.57 5.41
N SER A 7 7.85 -2.38 4.58
CA SER A 7 7.22 -3.06 3.45
C SER A 7 7.20 -4.58 3.70
N VAL A 8 6.02 -5.16 3.65
CA VAL A 8 5.78 -6.60 3.76
C VAL A 8 5.45 -7.12 2.36
N VAL A 9 6.39 -7.85 1.76
CA VAL A 9 6.23 -8.42 0.43
C VAL A 9 5.64 -9.83 0.52
N ARG A 10 4.65 -10.14 -0.32
CA ARG A 10 4.01 -11.45 -0.45
C ARG A 10 3.58 -11.68 -1.90
N GLY A 11 4.37 -12.44 -2.65
CA GLY A 11 4.12 -12.65 -4.09
C GLY A 11 4.11 -11.32 -4.85
N PRO A 12 3.05 -11.00 -5.63
CA PRO A 12 2.94 -9.74 -6.35
C PRO A 12 2.47 -8.55 -5.49
N TRP A 13 2.24 -8.76 -4.19
CA TRP A 13 1.71 -7.74 -3.27
C TRP A 13 2.80 -7.20 -2.35
N GLU A 14 2.79 -5.89 -2.17
CA GLU A 14 3.56 -5.18 -1.16
C GLU A 14 2.58 -4.44 -0.24
N VAL A 15 2.49 -4.88 1.02
CA VAL A 15 1.77 -4.12 2.05
C VAL A 15 2.74 -3.14 2.69
N ARG A 16 2.44 -1.85 2.64
CA ARG A 16 3.27 -0.79 3.24
C ARG A 16 2.60 -0.29 4.49
N VAL A 17 3.36 -0.26 5.57
CA VAL A 17 2.96 0.31 6.86
C VAL A 17 3.75 1.58 7.06
N HIS A 18 3.07 2.71 7.08
CA HIS A 18 3.66 4.01 7.34
C HIS A 18 3.32 4.49 8.74
N ARG A 19 4.32 4.85 9.53
CA ARG A 19 4.18 5.62 10.77
C ARG A 19 4.54 7.06 10.45
N VAL A 20 3.56 7.96 10.49
CA VAL A 20 3.71 9.36 10.10
C VAL A 20 3.58 10.23 11.34
N THR A 21 4.59 11.05 11.59
CA THR A 21 4.54 12.12 12.60
C THR A 21 4.50 13.47 11.91
N ALA A 22 3.35 14.14 11.98
CA ALA A 22 3.09 15.40 11.29
C ALA A 22 2.12 16.31 12.09
N PRO A 23 2.12 17.64 11.82
CA PRO A 23 1.07 18.54 12.29
C PRO A 23 -0.33 18.09 11.87
N GLN A 24 -1.35 18.59 12.59
CA GLN A 24 -2.75 18.37 12.21
C GLN A 24 -3.05 19.05 10.86
N GLY A 25 -3.86 18.40 10.03
CA GLY A 25 -4.30 18.93 8.72
C GLY A 25 -3.27 18.74 7.59
N CYS A 26 -2.13 18.10 7.84
CA CYS A 26 -1.22 17.72 6.77
C CYS A 26 -1.84 16.61 5.91
N ALA A 27 -1.65 16.68 4.60
CA ALA A 27 -2.05 15.60 3.69
C ALA A 27 -0.97 14.50 3.66
N VAL A 28 -1.40 13.24 3.71
CA VAL A 28 -0.58 12.05 3.46
C VAL A 28 -0.96 11.45 2.12
N ARG A 29 0.03 11.11 1.30
CA ARG A 29 -0.14 10.44 0.01
C ARG A 29 0.81 9.28 -0.11
N ASP A 30 0.31 8.12 -0.54
CA ASP A 30 1.12 6.96 -0.90
C ASP A 30 0.82 6.54 -2.35
N GLY A 31 1.86 6.19 -3.10
CA GLY A 31 1.80 5.94 -4.53
C GLY A 31 2.09 4.48 -4.87
N GLY A 32 1.30 3.90 -5.77
CA GLY A 32 1.58 2.62 -6.39
C GLY A 32 2.71 2.70 -7.42
N TYR A 33 2.77 1.70 -8.29
CA TYR A 33 3.75 1.66 -9.37
C TYR A 33 3.30 2.55 -10.54
N ALA A 34 4.23 3.32 -11.10
CA ALA A 34 3.97 4.03 -12.34
C ALA A 34 3.84 3.02 -13.48
N LEU A 35 2.67 3.00 -14.12
CA LEU A 35 2.40 2.14 -15.25
C LEU A 35 2.53 2.95 -16.53
N ALA A 36 3.54 2.63 -17.34
CA ALA A 36 3.86 3.36 -18.58
C ALA A 36 3.49 2.56 -19.84
N GLY A 37 3.12 3.27 -20.90
CA GLY A 37 2.87 2.72 -22.22
C GLY A 37 2.78 3.79 -23.32
N ASP A 38 2.71 3.36 -24.57
CA ASP A 38 2.63 4.26 -25.73
C ASP A 38 1.27 5.00 -25.79
N HIS A 39 0.27 4.47 -25.11
CA HIS A 39 -1.06 5.04 -24.98
C HIS A 39 -1.42 5.23 -23.50
N PRO A 40 -2.29 6.20 -23.16
CA PRO A 40 -2.72 6.39 -21.77
C PRO A 40 -3.27 5.10 -21.17
N PRO A 41 -2.77 4.64 -20.01
CA PRO A 41 -3.39 3.51 -19.32
C PRO A 41 -4.82 3.83 -18.91
N ASP A 42 -5.68 2.82 -18.92
CA ASP A 42 -7.03 2.91 -18.39
C ASP A 42 -6.95 3.02 -16.87
N VAL A 43 -7.75 3.92 -16.28
CA VAL A 43 -7.76 4.15 -14.83
C VAL A 43 -9.16 3.94 -14.30
N HIS A 44 -9.24 3.16 -13.24
CA HIS A 44 -10.45 2.93 -12.46
C HIS A 44 -10.17 3.28 -11.01
N THR A 45 -11.13 3.92 -10.35
CA THR A 45 -11.01 4.34 -8.95
C THR A 45 -12.25 3.95 -8.18
N GLY A 46 -12.07 3.54 -6.93
CA GLY A 46 -13.12 3.43 -5.94
C GLY A 46 -12.77 4.22 -4.67
N PRO A 47 -13.55 4.08 -3.58
CA PRO A 47 -13.39 4.91 -2.39
C PRO A 47 -11.98 4.85 -1.77
N ARG A 48 -11.37 3.67 -1.70
CA ARG A 48 -10.02 3.47 -1.14
C ARG A 48 -9.12 2.66 -2.05
N TRP A 49 -9.35 2.69 -3.36
CA TRP A 49 -8.48 2.00 -4.29
C TRP A 49 -8.41 2.70 -5.63
N ALA A 50 -7.27 2.56 -6.29
CA ALA A 50 -7.08 2.98 -7.67
C ALA A 50 -6.35 1.89 -8.43
N ARG A 51 -6.70 1.73 -9.70
CA ARG A 51 -6.13 0.74 -10.60
C ARG A 51 -5.84 1.40 -11.95
N ALA A 52 -4.59 1.33 -12.38
CA ALA A 52 -4.17 1.62 -13.74
C ALA A 52 -3.95 0.29 -14.48
N VAL A 53 -4.38 0.18 -15.74
CA VAL A 53 -4.19 -1.03 -16.55
C VAL A 53 -3.80 -0.67 -17.98
N ARG A 54 -2.88 -1.43 -18.56
CA ARG A 54 -2.49 -1.34 -19.96
C ARG A 54 -3.31 -2.31 -20.83
N PRO A 55 -3.36 -2.09 -22.16
CA PRO A 55 -4.01 -3.02 -23.09
C PRO A 55 -3.47 -4.46 -23.04
N ASP A 56 -2.20 -4.65 -22.65
CA ASP A 56 -1.58 -5.97 -22.51
C ASP A 56 -1.93 -6.70 -21.20
N GLY A 57 -2.77 -6.09 -20.36
CA GLY A 57 -3.24 -6.66 -19.11
C GLY A 57 -2.39 -6.34 -17.88
N LEU A 58 -1.19 -5.76 -18.03
CA LEU A 58 -0.40 -5.34 -16.88
C LEU A 58 -1.14 -4.24 -16.10
N ALA A 59 -1.32 -4.45 -14.80
CA ALA A 59 -2.03 -3.54 -13.92
C ALA A 59 -1.17 -3.11 -12.73
N SER A 60 -1.24 -1.82 -12.39
CA SER A 60 -0.84 -1.31 -11.09
C SER A 60 -2.08 -1.05 -10.24
N VAL A 61 -2.07 -1.54 -9.01
CA VAL A 61 -3.17 -1.37 -8.05
C VAL A 61 -2.62 -0.76 -6.78
N ALA A 62 -3.36 0.19 -6.20
CA ALA A 62 -3.14 0.70 -4.85
C ALA A 62 -4.46 0.59 -4.06
N VAL A 63 -4.42 0.01 -2.87
CA VAL A 63 -5.57 -0.20 -1.98
C VAL A 63 -5.24 0.32 -0.59
N GLY A 64 -6.07 1.21 -0.05
CA GLY A 64 -5.96 1.69 1.32
C GLY A 64 -6.60 0.71 2.30
N LEU A 65 -5.77 0.10 3.15
CA LEU A 65 -6.19 -0.84 4.19
C LEU A 65 -6.48 -0.13 5.53
N HIS A 66 -5.72 0.91 5.87
CA HIS A 66 -5.91 1.70 7.09
C HIS A 66 -5.48 3.17 6.89
N GLY A 67 -6.19 4.11 7.51
CA GLY A 67 -5.85 5.54 7.55
C GLY A 67 -6.08 6.33 6.25
N PHE A 68 -6.13 5.69 5.10
CA PHE A 68 -6.44 6.35 3.82
C PHE A 68 -7.94 6.47 3.56
N HIS A 69 -8.36 7.57 2.92
CA HIS A 69 -9.78 7.92 2.73
C HIS A 69 -10.20 8.10 1.27
N ALA A 70 -9.25 8.37 0.38
CA ALA A 70 -9.52 8.57 -1.04
C ALA A 70 -8.40 7.97 -1.90
N ALA A 71 -8.71 7.71 -3.17
CA ALA A 71 -7.77 7.19 -4.14
C ALA A 71 -7.90 7.94 -5.48
N GLY A 72 -6.82 7.95 -6.25
CA GLY A 72 -6.77 8.58 -7.57
C GLY A 72 -5.63 8.02 -8.42
N ALA A 73 -5.40 8.60 -9.59
CA ALA A 73 -4.21 8.29 -10.38
C ALA A 73 -3.59 9.57 -10.93
N ALA A 74 -2.27 9.69 -10.78
CA ALA A 74 -1.51 10.75 -11.42
C ALA A 74 -1.18 10.31 -12.84
N ARG A 75 -1.66 11.07 -13.83
CA ARG A 75 -1.35 10.86 -15.24
C ARG A 75 -0.24 11.81 -15.66
N ALA A 76 0.65 11.34 -16.51
CA ALA A 76 1.69 12.17 -17.10
C ALA A 76 2.00 11.72 -18.53
N VAL A 77 2.45 12.68 -19.35
CA VAL A 77 2.89 12.51 -20.73
C VAL A 77 4.34 12.98 -20.83
N ASP A 78 5.17 12.27 -21.59
CA ASP A 78 6.59 12.57 -21.82
C ASP A 78 7.41 12.71 -20.51
N ALA A 79 6.99 12.01 -19.47
CA ALA A 79 7.53 12.13 -18.12
C ALA A 79 8.18 10.83 -17.59
N ASN A 80 8.31 9.80 -18.43
CA ASN A 80 8.90 8.52 -18.03
C ASN A 80 9.70 7.90 -19.18
N ALA A 81 10.70 7.08 -18.84
CA ALA A 81 11.60 6.44 -19.81
C ALA A 81 11.02 5.18 -20.46
N TYR A 82 9.83 4.73 -20.03
CA TYR A 82 9.24 3.43 -20.36
C TYR A 82 8.00 3.53 -21.27
N GLY A 83 7.65 4.73 -21.72
CA GLY A 83 6.52 5.01 -22.62
C GLY A 83 6.12 6.48 -22.60
N VAL A 84 5.46 6.96 -23.65
CA VAL A 84 5.01 8.36 -23.75
C VAL A 84 3.98 8.70 -22.67
N CYS A 85 3.09 7.77 -22.33
CA CYS A 85 2.05 7.98 -21.33
C CYS A 85 2.31 7.17 -20.06
N SER A 86 1.90 7.70 -18.91
CA SER A 86 1.87 6.93 -17.67
C SER A 86 0.68 7.26 -16.79
N ALA A 87 0.32 6.29 -15.94
CA ALA A 87 -0.62 6.47 -14.84
C ALA A 87 -0.06 5.82 -13.57
N THR A 88 -0.03 6.57 -12.47
CA THR A 88 0.40 6.09 -11.15
C THR A 88 -0.77 6.15 -10.18
N PRO A 89 -1.37 5.01 -9.79
CA PRO A 89 -2.36 4.97 -8.73
C PRO A 89 -1.82 5.56 -7.43
N TYR A 90 -2.65 6.24 -6.65
CA TYR A 90 -2.26 6.76 -5.35
C TYR A 90 -3.44 6.78 -4.37
N LEU A 91 -3.10 6.80 -3.09
CA LEU A 91 -4.00 6.90 -1.95
C LEU A 91 -3.75 8.22 -1.22
N THR A 92 -4.78 8.77 -0.59
CA THR A 92 -4.68 10.03 0.16
C THR A 92 -5.44 9.99 1.48
N ALA A 93 -4.90 10.70 2.46
CA ALA A 93 -5.56 11.11 3.68
C ALA A 93 -5.32 12.62 3.85
N PRO A 94 -6.32 13.48 3.55
CA PRO A 94 -6.09 14.92 3.50
C PRO A 94 -5.88 15.56 4.88
N ASP A 95 -6.43 14.96 5.93
CA ASP A 95 -6.49 15.54 7.28
C ASP A 95 -5.77 14.66 8.29
N HIS A 96 -4.42 14.71 8.31
CA HIS A 96 -3.64 14.04 9.36
C HIS A 96 -4.08 14.53 10.75
N PRO A 97 -4.29 13.65 11.76
CA PRO A 97 -4.86 14.04 13.05
C PRO A 97 -3.92 14.89 13.94
N GLY A 98 -2.66 15.02 13.54
CA GLY A 98 -1.60 15.58 14.39
C GLY A 98 -0.90 14.48 15.20
N GLY A 99 0.28 14.76 15.73
CA GLY A 99 1.05 13.75 16.46
C GLY A 99 1.52 12.62 15.54
N THR A 100 1.33 11.36 15.95
CA THR A 100 1.68 10.17 15.17
C THR A 100 0.44 9.37 14.78
N ALA A 101 0.35 8.98 13.51
CA ALA A 101 -0.69 8.10 12.99
C ALA A 101 -0.11 7.05 12.04
N PHE A 102 -0.83 5.94 11.89
CA PHE A 102 -0.48 4.86 10.96
C PHE A 102 -1.33 4.92 9.69
N TYR A 103 -0.69 4.60 8.57
CA TYR A 103 -1.34 4.48 7.26
C TYR A 103 -0.87 3.17 6.64
N VAL A 104 -1.81 2.33 6.21
CA VAL A 104 -1.50 1.02 5.63
C VAL A 104 -2.09 0.93 4.24
N SER A 105 -1.25 0.60 3.26
CA SER A 105 -1.64 0.36 1.89
C SER A 105 -1.22 -1.03 1.45
N LEU A 106 -1.90 -1.57 0.44
CA LEU A 106 -1.45 -2.70 -0.35
C LEU A 106 -1.30 -2.21 -1.79
N VAL A 107 -0.09 -2.35 -2.33
CA VAL A 107 0.18 -2.07 -3.73
C VAL A 107 0.57 -3.35 -4.46
N ALA A 108 0.22 -3.43 -5.74
CA ALA A 108 0.56 -4.55 -6.59
C ALA A 108 0.92 -4.07 -8.01
N LEU A 109 1.84 -4.80 -8.64
CA LEU A 109 2.09 -4.74 -10.08
C LEU A 109 1.96 -6.16 -10.61
N THR A 110 0.96 -6.43 -11.43
CA THR A 110 0.64 -7.80 -11.85
C THR A 110 -0.05 -7.86 -13.20
N GLY A 111 0.17 -8.96 -13.94
CA GLY A 111 -0.62 -9.32 -15.12
C GLY A 111 -1.89 -10.12 -14.78
N ASP A 112 -2.04 -10.56 -13.53
CA ASP A 112 -3.21 -11.30 -13.09
C ASP A 112 -4.43 -10.39 -12.92
N ARG A 113 -5.61 -10.99 -13.06
CA ARG A 113 -6.86 -10.29 -12.74
C ARG A 113 -6.96 -10.05 -11.24
N VAL A 114 -7.02 -8.78 -10.85
CA VAL A 114 -7.21 -8.35 -9.46
C VAL A 114 -8.48 -7.52 -9.36
N ASP A 115 -9.35 -7.86 -8.42
CA ASP A 115 -10.42 -6.99 -7.92
C ASP A 115 -9.89 -6.21 -6.70
N PRO A 116 -9.65 -4.89 -6.82
CA PRO A 116 -9.08 -4.10 -5.74
C PRO A 116 -9.99 -4.00 -4.50
N ALA A 117 -11.32 -4.04 -4.69
CA ALA A 117 -12.26 -3.97 -3.58
C ALA A 117 -12.25 -5.27 -2.77
N ALA A 118 -12.29 -6.41 -3.45
CA ALA A 118 -12.17 -7.72 -2.80
C ALA A 118 -10.79 -7.89 -2.13
N LEU A 119 -9.72 -7.42 -2.77
CA LEU A 119 -8.38 -7.44 -2.20
C LEU A 119 -8.28 -6.61 -0.91
N GLY A 120 -8.88 -5.42 -0.88
CA GLY A 120 -8.92 -4.59 0.33
C GLY A 120 -9.73 -5.18 1.47
N ALA A 121 -10.78 -5.96 1.17
CA ALA A 121 -11.59 -6.64 2.18
C ALA A 121 -10.94 -7.93 2.72
N SER A 122 -9.94 -8.47 2.02
CA SER A 122 -9.35 -9.77 2.33
C SER A 122 -8.19 -9.70 3.33
N VAL A 123 -7.59 -8.52 3.52
CA VAL A 123 -6.51 -8.28 4.50
C VAL A 123 -7.06 -7.49 5.67
N ALA A 124 -7.10 -8.12 6.85
CA ALA A 124 -7.47 -7.42 8.08
C ALA A 124 -6.26 -6.67 8.65
N VAL A 125 -6.49 -5.45 9.15
CA VAL A 125 -5.48 -4.60 9.77
C VAL A 125 -5.93 -4.19 11.17
N ALA A 126 -5.09 -4.42 12.16
CA ALA A 126 -5.26 -3.90 13.52
C ALA A 126 -4.04 -3.05 13.90
N VAL A 127 -4.28 -1.92 14.56
CA VAL A 127 -3.22 -1.02 15.06
C VAL A 127 -3.36 -0.93 16.57
N ASP A 128 -2.27 -1.23 17.29
CA ASP A 128 -2.18 -1.15 18.75
C ASP A 128 -0.87 -0.48 19.14
N GLY A 129 -0.96 0.76 19.61
CA GLY A 129 0.20 1.62 19.86
C GLY A 129 1.09 1.75 18.61
N ASP A 130 2.34 1.29 18.73
CA ASP A 130 3.33 1.32 17.66
C ASP A 130 3.38 0.03 16.80
N ARG A 131 2.46 -0.92 17.06
CA ARG A 131 2.36 -2.21 16.36
C ARG A 131 1.19 -2.24 15.40
N VAL A 132 1.44 -2.73 14.19
CA VAL A 132 0.44 -3.06 13.17
C VAL A 132 0.42 -4.56 12.95
N THR A 133 -0.74 -5.17 13.06
CA THR A 133 -0.98 -6.58 12.75
C THR A 133 -1.78 -6.68 11.45
N LEU A 134 -1.23 -7.42 10.50
CA LEU A 134 -1.84 -7.79 9.23
C LEU A 134 -2.26 -9.26 9.31
N THR A 135 -3.48 -9.57 8.92
CA THR A 135 -3.96 -10.96 8.76
C THR A 135 -4.41 -11.17 7.32
N PHE A 136 -3.78 -12.11 6.63
CA PHE A 136 -4.05 -12.46 5.24
C PHE A 136 -5.14 -13.55 5.13
N PRO A 137 -5.75 -13.73 3.94
CA PRO A 137 -6.86 -14.67 3.74
C PRO A 137 -6.53 -16.14 4.03
N ASP A 138 -5.27 -16.52 3.90
CA ASP A 138 -4.78 -17.87 4.18
C ASP A 138 -4.51 -18.11 5.67
N GLY A 139 -4.69 -17.09 6.52
CA GLY A 139 -4.39 -17.13 7.94
C GLY A 139 -2.95 -16.72 8.29
N GLU A 140 -2.10 -16.40 7.30
CA GLU A 140 -0.78 -15.81 7.59
C GLU A 140 -0.98 -14.50 8.36
N ARG A 141 -0.23 -14.33 9.44
CA ARG A 141 -0.23 -13.11 10.24
C ARG A 141 1.15 -12.46 10.21
N VAL A 142 1.19 -11.16 9.99
CA VAL A 142 2.41 -10.35 10.06
C VAL A 142 2.24 -9.23 11.07
N GLU A 143 3.21 -9.09 11.96
CA GLU A 143 3.29 -8.01 12.94
C GLU A 143 4.46 -7.10 12.58
N VAL A 144 4.21 -5.81 12.52
CA VAL A 144 5.20 -4.76 12.24
C VAL A 144 5.15 -3.76 13.38
N THR A 145 6.26 -3.58 14.09
CA THR A 145 6.45 -2.50 15.06
C THR A 145 7.36 -1.45 14.45
N LEU A 146 6.96 -0.18 14.49
CA LEU A 146 7.77 0.98 14.07
C LEU A 146 8.06 1.89 15.27
N GLY A 147 8.97 2.85 15.13
CA GLY A 147 9.30 3.79 16.21
C GLY A 147 10.60 3.43 16.93
N ALA A 148 10.60 3.47 18.27
CA ALA A 148 11.83 3.38 19.06
C ALA A 148 12.50 1.99 19.00
N GLU A 149 11.70 0.93 18.99
CA GLU A 149 12.16 -0.46 18.92
C GLU A 149 11.48 -1.16 17.72
N PRO A 150 11.99 -0.94 16.49
CA PRO A 150 11.44 -1.58 15.32
C PRO A 150 11.55 -3.09 15.41
N ALA A 151 10.47 -3.78 15.08
CA ALA A 151 10.42 -5.23 15.09
C ALA A 151 9.49 -5.74 14.00
N TYR A 152 9.69 -6.99 13.61
CA TYR A 152 8.92 -7.68 12.61
C TYR A 152 8.73 -9.13 13.05
N ALA A 153 7.51 -9.64 12.91
CA ALA A 153 7.26 -11.07 13.04
C ALA A 153 6.31 -11.52 11.94
N ARG A 154 6.61 -12.65 11.31
CA ARG A 154 5.72 -13.33 10.38
C ARG A 154 5.39 -14.69 10.94
N TYR A 155 4.10 -15.00 10.99
CA TYR A 155 3.52 -16.27 11.41
C TYR A 155 2.83 -16.86 10.18
N PRO A 156 3.51 -17.71 9.41
CA PRO A 156 2.88 -18.45 8.33
C PRO A 156 1.69 -19.26 8.86
N ALA A 157 0.66 -19.46 8.02
CA ALA A 157 -0.42 -20.39 8.34
C ALA A 157 0.13 -21.81 8.56
N ASP A 158 1.08 -22.20 7.69
CA ASP A 158 1.85 -23.42 7.79
C ASP A 158 3.34 -23.09 7.82
N GLY A 159 4.05 -23.51 8.87
CA GLY A 159 5.50 -23.38 8.98
C GLY A 159 5.99 -22.65 10.22
N THR A 160 7.29 -22.35 10.24
CA THR A 160 7.95 -21.75 11.40
C THR A 160 7.85 -20.21 11.36
N PRO A 161 7.50 -19.55 12.47
CA PRO A 161 7.52 -18.11 12.55
C PRO A 161 8.92 -17.52 12.32
N VAL A 162 8.98 -16.39 11.63
CA VAL A 162 10.20 -15.58 11.45
C VAL A 162 10.08 -14.33 12.30
N ARG A 163 11.15 -13.93 12.99
CA ARG A 163 11.18 -12.73 13.83
C ARG A 163 12.45 -11.92 13.60
N TRP A 164 12.32 -10.61 13.69
CA TRP A 164 13.41 -9.66 13.68
C TRP A 164 13.14 -8.52 14.69
N PRO A 165 14.10 -8.10 15.52
CA PRO A 165 15.37 -8.80 15.77
C PRO A 165 15.12 -10.25 16.23
N ALA A 166 16.06 -11.15 15.93
CA ALA A 166 16.01 -12.51 16.45
C ALA A 166 16.23 -12.39 17.97
N GLY A 167 15.20 -12.68 18.76
CA GLY A 167 15.30 -12.74 20.21
C GLY A 167 16.20 -13.87 20.69
#